data_AF-A0A426XBG6-F1
#
_entry.id   AF-A0A426XBG6-F1
#
_cell.length_a   1.000
_cell.length_b   1.000
_cell.length_c   1.000
_cell.angle_alpha   90.00
_cell.angle_beta   90.00
_cell.angle_gamma   90.00
#
_symmetry.space_group_name_H-M   'P 1'
#
loop_
_entity.id
_entity.type
_entity.pdbx_description
1 polymer ?
#
loop_
_entity_poly.entity_id
_entity_poly.type
_entity_poly.pdbx_seq_one_letter_code
_entity_poly.pdbx_strand_id
1 'polypeptide(L)'
;MAKTAARSDPSKKEKKKKNGKGAKRLPSGPAAAAMKAVKPPPTLNPFETIWSRRKFDVVGKRRKGEERRIGLSRSLAIQKRKKTLLKEYEQNAKSSVFLDKRIGEKDGTLQEFDKTVLRLQRERQVVFSSNMLI
;
A
#
# COMPACT_ATOMS: atom_id res chain seq x y z
N MET A 1 -4.09 40.87 16.99
CA MET A 1 -3.44 39.57 16.70
C MET A 1 -4.48 38.64 16.10
N ALA A 2 -4.38 38.33 14.80
CA ALA A 2 -5.13 37.24 14.16
C ALA A 2 -4.29 36.75 12.96
N LYS A 3 -3.83 35.49 13.01
CA LYS A 3 -3.09 34.82 11.92
C LYS A 3 -4.10 34.20 10.96
N THR A 4 -4.17 34.68 9.73
CA THR A 4 -4.85 33.99 8.62
C THR A 4 -3.85 33.07 7.93
N ALA A 5 -4.13 31.76 7.92
CA ALA A 5 -3.34 30.78 7.21
C ALA A 5 -3.80 30.71 5.74
N ALA A 6 -2.87 30.96 4.81
CA ALA A 6 -3.10 30.81 3.38
C ALA A 6 -3.26 29.32 3.01
N ARG A 7 -4.32 29.02 2.26
CA ARG A 7 -4.60 27.71 1.67
C ARG A 7 -3.73 27.54 0.41
N SER A 8 -3.12 26.36 0.24
CA SER A 8 -2.33 26.01 -0.94
C SER A 8 -3.16 25.22 -1.96
N ASP A 9 -3.34 25.79 -3.15
CA ASP A 9 -3.89 25.12 -4.33
C ASP A 9 -2.84 24.21 -5.01
N PRO A 10 -3.16 22.95 -5.37
CA PRO A 10 -2.25 22.11 -6.13
C PRO A 10 -2.60 22.17 -7.63
N SER A 11 -2.12 23.19 -8.33
CA SER A 11 -2.11 23.21 -9.80
C SER A 11 -0.77 23.64 -10.37
N LYS A 12 0.18 22.70 -10.44
CA LYS A 12 1.33 22.80 -11.36
C LYS A 12 1.57 21.45 -12.03
N LYS A 13 1.00 21.32 -13.24
CA LYS A 13 1.43 20.35 -14.25
C LYS A 13 2.78 20.83 -14.81
N GLU A 14 3.86 20.13 -14.51
CA GLU A 14 5.14 20.32 -15.20
C GLU A 14 5.32 19.34 -16.35
N LYS A 15 5.73 19.90 -17.50
CA LYS A 15 5.95 19.23 -18.78
C LYS A 15 7.14 18.27 -18.72
N LYS A 16 6.95 17.07 -19.25
CA LYS A 16 7.97 16.03 -19.46
C LYS A 16 8.95 16.46 -20.57
N LYS A 17 10.19 16.82 -20.23
CA LYS A 17 11.31 16.95 -21.18
C LYS A 17 12.10 15.63 -21.25
N LYS A 18 12.40 15.20 -22.48
CA LYS A 18 13.17 14.00 -22.83
C LYS A 18 14.63 14.17 -22.41
N ASN A 19 15.19 13.24 -21.64
CA ASN A 19 16.62 13.23 -21.30
C ASN A 19 17.42 12.36 -22.26
N GLY A 20 18.39 12.99 -22.92
CA GLY A 20 19.54 12.34 -23.55
C GLY A 20 20.54 11.83 -22.51
N LYS A 21 21.39 10.91 -22.98
CA LYS A 21 22.40 10.16 -22.22
C LYS A 21 23.43 11.09 -21.55
N GLY A 22 23.70 10.86 -20.26
CA GLY A 22 24.76 11.54 -19.51
C GLY A 22 25.06 10.83 -18.19
N ALA A 23 26.34 10.56 -17.93
CA ALA A 23 26.92 9.79 -16.84
C ALA A 23 26.21 9.90 -15.46
N LYS A 24 25.95 8.74 -14.83
CA LYS A 24 25.49 8.65 -13.43
C LYS A 24 26.60 9.12 -12.50
N ARG A 25 26.56 10.38 -12.07
CA ARG A 25 27.36 10.87 -10.94
C ARG A 25 26.77 10.30 -9.64
N LEU A 26 27.61 9.59 -8.88
CA LEU A 26 27.30 9.20 -7.50
C LEU A 26 27.03 10.47 -6.68
N PRO A 27 26.02 10.50 -5.80
CA PRO A 27 25.77 11.68 -4.99
C PRO A 27 26.96 11.87 -4.04
N SER A 28 27.64 13.02 -4.14
CA SER A 28 28.68 13.45 -3.20
C SER A 28 28.12 14.59 -2.35
N GLY A 29 27.90 14.32 -1.06
CA GLY A 29 27.32 15.25 -0.10
C GLY A 29 26.84 14.53 1.15
N PRO A 30 26.27 15.23 2.15
CA PRO A 30 25.81 14.62 3.41
C PRO A 30 24.77 13.50 3.21
N ALA A 31 24.12 13.45 2.04
CA ALA A 31 23.27 12.33 1.61
C ALA A 31 24.04 11.00 1.44
N ALA A 32 25.30 11.04 1.00
CA ALA A 32 26.17 9.86 0.91
C ALA A 32 26.68 9.39 2.28
N ALA A 33 26.88 10.34 3.21
CA ALA A 33 27.24 10.05 4.59
C ALA A 33 26.07 9.43 5.37
N ALA A 34 24.84 9.91 5.14
CA ALA A 34 23.63 9.35 5.74
C ALA A 34 23.34 7.89 5.29
N MET A 35 23.70 7.52 4.05
CA MET A 35 23.58 6.14 3.58
C MET A 35 24.64 5.19 4.18
N LYS A 36 25.81 5.70 4.59
CA LYS A 36 26.83 4.91 5.30
C LYS A 36 26.55 4.76 6.80
N ALA A 37 25.66 5.58 7.36
CA ALA A 37 25.22 5.51 8.76
C ALA A 37 24.00 4.59 8.98
N VAL A 38 23.62 3.79 7.98
CA VAL A 38 22.73 2.64 8.21
C VAL A 38 23.56 1.62 8.96
N LYS A 39 23.45 1.64 10.29
CA LYS A 39 23.89 0.59 11.21
C LYS A 39 23.69 -0.76 10.50
N PRO A 40 24.71 -1.64 10.40
CA PRO A 40 24.52 -2.95 9.78
C PRO A 40 23.26 -3.55 10.41
N PRO A 41 22.32 -4.08 9.60
CA PRO A 41 21.08 -4.61 10.15
C PRO A 41 21.47 -5.53 11.30
N PRO A 42 20.85 -5.38 12.48
CA PRO A 42 21.18 -6.21 13.63
C PRO A 42 21.23 -7.64 13.13
N THR A 43 22.34 -8.33 13.39
CA THR A 43 22.59 -9.69 12.96
C THR A 43 21.29 -10.47 13.13
N LEU A 44 20.62 -10.77 12.00
CA LEU A 44 19.30 -11.37 12.01
C LEU A 44 19.44 -12.66 12.80
N ASN A 45 18.63 -12.80 13.84
CA ASN A 45 18.70 -13.95 14.74
C ASN A 45 18.78 -15.24 13.90
N PRO A 46 19.82 -16.07 14.07
CA PRO A 46 20.03 -17.26 13.23
C PRO A 46 18.87 -18.27 13.33
N PHE A 47 18.04 -18.19 14.38
CA PHE A 47 16.87 -19.04 14.56
C PHE A 47 15.63 -18.60 13.78
N GLU A 48 15.59 -17.37 13.24
CA GLU A 48 14.46 -16.89 12.42
C GLU A 48 14.45 -17.52 11.02
N THR A 49 15.58 -18.10 10.63
CA THR A 49 15.85 -18.58 9.29
C THR A 49 16.27 -20.03 9.33
N ILE A 50 15.43 -20.90 8.77
CA ILE A 50 15.79 -22.30 8.58
C ILE A 50 16.46 -22.45 7.22
N TRP A 51 17.64 -23.06 7.24
CA TRP A 51 18.41 -23.44 6.07
C TRP A 51 18.63 -24.95 6.09
N SER A 52 18.54 -25.59 4.94
CA SER A 52 18.88 -27.02 4.79
C SER A 52 20.30 -27.15 4.26
N ARG A 53 21.12 -28.02 4.87
CA ARG A 53 22.44 -28.38 4.32
C ARG A 53 22.27 -29.10 2.99
N ARG A 54 23.02 -28.66 1.97
CA ARG A 54 23.14 -29.41 0.72
C ARG A 54 24.00 -30.65 0.94
N LYS A 55 23.65 -31.72 0.21
CA LYS A 55 24.48 -32.93 0.13
C LYS A 55 25.64 -32.77 -0.86
N PHE A 56 25.39 -32.08 -1.98
CA PHE A 56 26.38 -31.83 -3.04
C PHE A 56 26.38 -30.35 -3.42
N ASP A 57 27.57 -29.81 -3.68
CA ASP A 57 27.69 -28.46 -4.22
C ASP A 57 27.50 -28.49 -5.74
N VAL A 58 26.71 -27.56 -6.26
CA VAL A 58 26.44 -27.42 -7.69
C VAL A 58 26.87 -26.02 -8.09
N VAL A 59 28.06 -25.94 -8.66
CA VAL A 59 28.69 -24.69 -9.08
C VAL A 59 27.80 -23.96 -10.08
N GLY A 60 27.74 -22.63 -9.96
CA GLY A 60 27.08 -21.75 -10.94
C GLY A 60 25.56 -21.60 -10.83
N LYS A 61 24.87 -22.29 -9.91
CA LYS A 61 23.40 -22.14 -9.73
C LYS A 61 23.03 -21.51 -8.39
N ARG A 62 22.54 -20.27 -8.42
CA ARG A 62 21.81 -19.67 -7.27
C ARG A 62 20.36 -20.14 -7.28
N ARG A 63 19.93 -20.84 -6.22
CA ARG A 63 18.56 -21.34 -6.09
C ARG A 63 17.74 -20.45 -5.17
N LYS A 64 16.59 -19.97 -5.67
CA LYS A 64 15.60 -19.22 -4.89
C LYS A 64 14.92 -20.17 -3.90
N GLY A 65 14.84 -19.81 -2.62
CA GLY A 65 14.01 -20.50 -1.62
C GLY A 65 14.72 -21.50 -0.69
N GLU A 66 16.05 -21.57 -0.72
CA GLU A 66 16.84 -22.38 0.22
C GLU A 66 16.85 -21.80 1.65
N GLU A 67 16.70 -20.48 1.74
CA GLU A 67 16.47 -19.74 2.97
C GLU A 67 14.96 -19.59 3.21
N ARG A 68 14.42 -20.21 4.27
CA ARG A 68 13.03 -20.04 4.67
C ARG A 68 12.93 -19.30 5.99
N ARG A 69 12.28 -18.14 5.98
CA ARG A 69 11.95 -17.38 7.19
C ARG A 69 10.63 -17.85 7.77
N ILE A 70 10.70 -18.85 8.65
CA ILE A 70 9.50 -19.50 9.20
C ILE A 70 8.81 -18.61 10.22
N GLY A 71 9.55 -17.86 11.05
CA GLY A 71 8.96 -16.91 12.00
C GLY A 71 8.07 -15.88 11.31
N LEU A 72 8.58 -15.25 10.25
CA LEU A 72 7.81 -14.31 9.41
C LEU A 72 6.60 -14.97 8.75
N SER A 73 6.76 -16.19 8.23
CA SER A 73 5.64 -16.90 7.58
C SER A 73 4.52 -17.20 8.56
N ARG A 74 4.86 -17.63 9.80
CA ARG A 74 3.89 -17.90 10.87
C ARG A 74 3.21 -16.63 11.35
N SER A 75 3.96 -15.55 11.55
CA SER A 75 3.37 -14.28 11.99
C SER A 75 2.39 -13.72 10.97
N LEU A 76 2.72 -13.77 9.67
CA LEU A 76 1.80 -13.41 8.59
C LEU A 76 0.55 -14.28 8.56
N ALA A 77 0.69 -15.61 8.77
CA ALA A 77 -0.45 -16.51 8.83
C ALA A 77 -1.39 -16.16 10.01
N ILE A 78 -0.84 -15.85 11.18
CA ILE A 78 -1.61 -15.41 12.35
C ILE A 78 -2.32 -14.08 12.05
N GLN A 79 -1.62 -13.11 11.45
CA GLN A 79 -2.24 -11.84 11.05
C GLN A 79 -3.38 -12.03 10.05
N LYS A 80 -3.25 -12.96 9.10
CA LYS A 80 -4.34 -13.32 8.18
C LYS A 80 -5.54 -13.88 8.92
N ARG A 81 -5.35 -14.84 9.83
CA ARG A 81 -6.44 -15.41 10.66
C ARG A 81 -7.14 -14.35 11.52
N LYS A 82 -6.38 -13.42 12.11
CA LYS A 82 -6.95 -12.28 12.86
C LYS A 82 -7.77 -11.34 11.99
N LYS A 83 -7.48 -11.23 10.69
CA LYS A 83 -8.23 -10.39 9.76
C LYS A 83 -9.48 -11.06 9.19
N THR A 84 -9.47 -12.39 9.06
CA THR A 84 -10.57 -13.17 8.47
C THR A 84 -11.40 -13.87 9.56
N LEU A 85 -10.90 -14.98 10.09
CA LEU A 85 -11.62 -15.87 11.01
C LEU A 85 -12.08 -15.15 12.28
N LEU A 86 -11.24 -14.29 12.85
CA LEU A 86 -11.62 -13.54 14.05
C LEU A 86 -12.80 -12.59 13.75
N LYS A 87 -12.77 -11.91 12.60
CA LYS A 87 -13.84 -11.01 12.19
C LYS A 87 -15.13 -11.78 11.91
N GLU A 88 -15.03 -12.94 11.27
CA GLU A 88 -16.17 -13.84 11.03
C GLU A 88 -16.77 -14.34 12.35
N TYR A 89 -15.93 -14.74 13.32
CA TYR A 89 -16.37 -15.15 14.65
C TYR A 89 -17.10 -14.03 15.40
N GLU A 90 -16.56 -12.81 15.40
CA GLU A 90 -17.22 -11.64 16.01
C GLU A 90 -18.54 -11.27 15.33
N GLN A 91 -18.68 -11.59 14.04
CA GLN A 91 -19.90 -11.35 13.27
C GLN A 91 -20.95 -12.47 13.43
N ASN A 92 -20.54 -13.70 13.73
CA ASN A 92 -21.45 -14.84 13.86
C ASN A 92 -22.50 -14.64 14.96
N ALA A 93 -22.16 -13.93 16.04
CA ALA A 93 -23.10 -13.59 17.10
C ALA A 93 -24.03 -12.40 16.77
N LYS A 94 -23.88 -11.76 15.61
CA LYS A 94 -24.62 -10.56 15.22
C LYS A 94 -25.67 -10.90 14.16
N SER A 95 -26.87 -10.35 14.32
CA SER A 95 -27.98 -10.54 13.35
C SER A 95 -27.96 -9.56 12.19
N SER A 96 -27.16 -8.49 12.24
CA SER A 96 -27.09 -7.46 11.20
C SER A 96 -25.66 -7.15 10.75
N VAL A 97 -25.51 -6.86 9.45
CA VAL A 97 -24.24 -6.50 8.81
C VAL A 97 -24.44 -5.24 7.96
N PHE A 98 -23.52 -4.28 8.08
CA PHE A 98 -23.52 -3.09 7.26
C PHE A 98 -23.13 -3.42 5.82
N LEU A 99 -23.96 -3.06 4.85
CA LEU A 99 -23.71 -3.22 3.42
C LEU A 99 -23.52 -1.85 2.77
N ASP A 100 -22.31 -1.59 2.27
CA ASP A 100 -22.03 -0.37 1.51
C ASP A 100 -22.60 -0.47 0.08
N LYS A 101 -23.61 0.35 -0.19
CA LYS A 101 -24.31 0.42 -1.48
C LYS A 101 -23.93 1.67 -2.28
N ARG A 102 -22.88 2.40 -1.90
CA ARG A 102 -22.43 3.59 -2.64
C ARG A 102 -21.96 3.20 -4.05
N ILE A 103 -22.25 4.08 -5.02
CA ILE A 103 -21.86 3.89 -6.43
C ILE A 103 -20.32 3.82 -6.54
N GLY A 104 -19.82 2.85 -7.30
CA GLY A 104 -18.39 2.67 -7.61
C GLY A 104 -17.55 2.11 -6.46
N GLU A 105 -18.12 1.82 -5.28
CA GLU A 105 -17.32 1.30 -4.14
C GLU A 105 -16.86 -0.15 -4.38
N LYS A 106 -17.69 -0.97 -5.04
CA LYS A 106 -17.35 -2.35 -5.43
C LYS A 106 -16.48 -2.44 -6.69
N ASP A 107 -16.42 -1.37 -7.46
CA ASP A 107 -15.70 -1.34 -8.73
C ASP A 107 -14.24 -0.94 -8.51
N GLY A 108 -13.34 -1.91 -8.70
CA GLY A 108 -11.89 -1.71 -8.57
C GLY A 108 -11.25 -0.97 -9.74
N THR A 109 -12.00 -0.71 -10.81
CA THR A 109 -11.52 -0.04 -12.03
C THR A 109 -11.55 1.49 -11.93
N LEU A 110 -12.44 2.05 -11.10
CA LEU A 110 -12.59 3.50 -10.95
C LEU A 110 -11.56 4.07 -9.96
N GLN A 111 -11.00 5.23 -10.29
CA GLN A 111 -10.20 5.99 -9.32
C GLN A 111 -11.08 6.61 -8.25
N GLU A 112 -10.50 6.95 -7.10
CA GLU A 112 -11.23 7.55 -5.96
C GLU A 112 -12.00 8.81 -6.35
N PHE A 113 -11.41 9.65 -7.20
CA PHE A 113 -12.04 10.87 -7.71
C PHE A 113 -13.27 10.58 -8.60
N ASP A 114 -13.17 9.59 -9.49
CA ASP A 114 -14.30 9.25 -10.37
C ASP A 114 -15.47 8.70 -9.55
N LYS A 115 -15.19 7.96 -8.47
CA LYS A 115 -16.20 7.50 -7.51
C LYS A 115 -16.93 8.67 -6.85
N THR A 116 -16.23 9.75 -6.48
CA THR A 116 -16.88 10.91 -5.85
C THR A 116 -17.72 11.71 -6.84
N VAL A 117 -17.25 11.87 -8.08
CA VAL A 117 -18.02 12.53 -9.15
C VAL A 117 -19.34 11.80 -9.42
N LEU A 118 -19.30 10.47 -9.55
CA LEU A 118 -20.52 9.68 -9.77
C LEU A 118 -21.52 9.78 -8.63
N ARG A 119 -21.05 9.84 -7.38
CA ARG A 119 -21.91 10.05 -6.20
C ARG A 119 -22.61 11.40 -6.28
N LEU A 120 -21.87 12.47 -6.58
CA LEU A 120 -22.40 13.82 -6.72
C LEU A 120 -23.40 13.92 -7.88
N GLN A 121 -23.10 13.29 -9.01
CA GLN A 121 -24.02 13.24 -10.15
C GLN A 121 -25.33 12.55 -9.79
N ARG A 122 -25.27 11.41 -9.10
CA ARG A 122 -26.47 10.69 -8.66
C ARG A 122 -27.28 11.52 -7.67
N GLU A 123 -26.63 12.15 -6.70
CA GLU A 123 -27.27 13.03 -5.72
C GLU A 123 -28.03 14.15 -6.44
N ARG A 124 -27.38 14.85 -7.37
CA ARG A 124 -28.02 15.92 -8.16
C ARG A 124 -29.20 15.41 -8.99
N GLN A 125 -29.09 14.24 -9.60
CA GLN A 125 -30.20 13.65 -10.36
C GLN A 125 -31.40 13.34 -9.46
N VAL A 126 -31.17 12.78 -8.28
CA VAL A 126 -32.25 12.46 -7.32
C VAL A 126 -32.92 13.74 -6.82
N VAL A 127 -32.13 14.75 -6.41
CA VAL A 127 -32.66 16.05 -5.97
C VAL A 127 -33.46 16.72 -7.08
N PHE A 128 -32.94 16.72 -8.30
CA PHE A 128 -33.62 17.30 -9.46
C PHE A 128 -34.94 16.57 -9.76
N SER A 129 -34.96 15.23 -9.76
CA SER A 129 -36.18 14.46 -10.02
C SER A 129 -37.25 14.65 -8.93
N SER A 130 -36.84 14.73 -7.66
CA SER A 130 -37.78 14.92 -6.56
C SER A 130 -38.39 16.32 -6.56
N ASN A 131 -37.62 17.35 -6.94
CA ASN A 131 -38.12 18.73 -7.04
C ASN A 131 -38.99 18.98 -8.29
N MET A 132 -38.92 18.12 -9.31
CA MET A 132 -39.73 18.27 -10.54
C MET A 132 -41.09 17.54 -10.47
N LEU A 133 -41.32 16.76 -9.42
CA LEU A 133 -42.54 15.96 -9.19
C LEU A 133 -43.50 16.58 -8.16
N ILE A 134 -43.27 17.85 -7.81
CA ILE A 134 -44.15 18.70 -7.00
C ILE A 134 -44.63 19.83 -7.91
#